data_AF-A0A7C3KXU3-F1
#
_entry.id   AF-A0A7C3KXU3-F1
#
_cell.length_a   1.000
_cell.length_b   1.000
_cell.length_c   1.000
_cell.angle_alpha   90.00
_cell.angle_beta   90.00
_cell.angle_gamma   90.00
#
_symmetry.space_group_name_H-M   'P 1'
#
loop_
_entity.id
_entity.type
_entity.pdbx_description
1 polymer ?
#
loop_
_entity_poly.entity_id
_entity_poly.type
_entity_poly.pdbx_seq_one_letter_code
_entity_poly.pdbx_strand_id
1 'polypeptide(L)'
;PGDKCRFVGRIERVGGEWKNLRLIELGPEHRDDSQAHAIYESYLMRVGDENLLDQVPRLPSDVKYVGSEACRSCHVDAWDVWTHSAHAEAYATLESTMNHRDPECVGCHVVGLTTVSGFISKEKTPSLKDVGCESCHGPGSDHIIKPTVSMKAGPESCLTCHVPDHSPGFTFAEYWEKIRH
;
A
#
# COMPACT_ATOMS: atom_id res chain seq x y z
N PRO A 1 -9.26 7.94 10.07
CA PRO A 1 -8.11 7.43 10.84
C PRO A 1 -8.34 5.95 11.17
N GLY A 2 -7.35 5.08 10.98
CA GLY A 2 -7.50 3.66 11.33
C GLY A 2 -7.52 3.44 12.84
N ASP A 3 -8.18 2.37 13.29
CA ASP A 3 -8.25 1.99 14.71
C ASP A 3 -6.92 1.48 15.27
N LYS A 4 -5.94 1.25 14.40
CA LYS A 4 -4.62 0.72 14.75
C LYS A 4 -3.61 1.84 14.65
N CYS A 5 -2.77 1.98 15.68
CA CYS A 5 -1.63 2.90 15.77
C CYS A 5 -1.88 4.33 16.31
N ARG A 6 -2.89 4.54 17.16
CA ARG A 6 -3.02 5.79 17.93
C ARG A 6 -2.29 5.64 19.25
N PHE A 7 -1.41 6.58 19.59
CA PHE A 7 -0.64 6.52 20.84
C PHE A 7 -0.61 7.87 21.56
N VAL A 8 -0.60 7.84 22.89
CA VAL A 8 -0.19 8.96 23.74
C VAL A 8 1.19 8.69 24.30
N GLY A 9 2.13 9.56 23.97
CA GLY A 9 3.45 9.55 24.59
C GLY A 9 3.42 10.18 25.97
N ARG A 10 3.73 9.41 27.01
CA ARG A 10 4.04 9.91 28.35
C ARG A 10 5.54 9.98 28.51
N ILE A 11 6.08 11.17 28.78
CA ILE A 11 7.49 11.38 29.09
C ILE A 11 7.61 12.07 30.45
N GLU A 12 8.59 11.69 31.23
CA GLU A 12 8.78 12.16 32.60
C GLU A 12 9.97 13.12 32.68
N ARG A 13 9.88 14.14 33.54
CA ARG A 13 11.00 15.07 33.77
C ARG A 13 11.68 14.73 35.08
N VAL A 14 12.92 14.23 35.03
CA VAL A 14 13.71 13.80 36.21
C VAL A 14 15.04 14.55 36.21
N GLY A 15 15.29 15.34 37.26
CA GLY A 15 16.53 16.13 37.38
C GLY A 15 16.68 17.21 36.32
N GLY A 16 15.57 17.70 35.75
CA GLY A 16 15.57 18.71 34.69
C GLY A 16 15.59 18.15 33.26
N GLU A 17 15.93 16.86 33.10
CA GLU A 17 15.96 16.15 31.82
C GLU A 17 14.66 15.37 31.54
N TRP A 18 14.31 15.23 30.27
CA TRP A 18 13.21 14.36 29.83
C TRP A 18 13.70 12.91 29.73
N LYS A 19 13.03 11.99 30.42
CA LYS A 19 13.34 10.56 30.49
C LYS A 19 12.05 9.73 30.42
N ASN A 20 12.20 8.42 30.24
CA ASN A 20 11.11 7.44 30.34
C ASN A 20 9.95 7.67 29.37
N LEU A 21 10.21 7.88 28.07
CA LEU A 21 9.13 7.89 27.07
C LEU A 21 8.41 6.53 27.07
N ARG A 22 7.12 6.55 27.37
CA ARG A 22 6.20 5.41 27.24
C ARG A 22 5.11 5.77 26.25
N LEU A 23 4.93 4.96 25.23
CA LEU A 23 3.80 5.06 24.32
C LEU A 23 2.65 4.23 24.87
N ILE A 24 1.48 4.85 25.02
CA ILE A 24 0.25 4.22 25.48
C ILE A 24 -0.67 4.14 24.26
N GLU A 25 -1.02 2.94 23.82
CA GLU A 25 -1.95 2.75 22.71
C GLU A 25 -3.34 3.26 23.12
N LEU A 26 -3.96 4.04 22.25
CA LEU A 26 -5.33 4.49 22.36
C LEU A 26 -6.21 3.52 21.59
N GLY A 27 -6.87 2.62 22.33
CA GLY A 27 -7.77 1.64 21.77
C GLY A 27 -9.07 2.26 21.24
N PRO A 28 -9.99 1.42 20.72
CA PRO A 28 -11.25 1.85 20.13
C PRO A 28 -12.20 2.55 21.12
N GLU A 29 -11.94 2.45 22.43
CA GLU A 29 -12.66 3.18 23.48
C GLU A 29 -12.50 4.71 23.37
N HIS A 30 -11.43 5.18 22.73
CA HIS A 30 -11.20 6.58 22.44
C HIS A 30 -11.73 6.92 21.05
N ARG A 31 -12.88 7.61 21.02
CA ARG A 31 -13.49 8.10 19.77
C ARG A 31 -12.69 9.24 19.17
N ASP A 32 -12.68 9.32 17.85
CA ASP A 32 -12.10 10.45 17.13
C ASP A 32 -12.85 11.75 17.47
N ASP A 33 -12.10 12.85 17.56
CA ASP A 33 -12.66 14.18 17.74
C ASP A 33 -13.35 14.65 16.45
N SER A 34 -14.60 15.09 16.54
CA SER A 34 -15.40 15.47 15.37
C SER A 34 -14.84 16.67 14.61
N GLN A 35 -14.18 17.60 15.29
CA GLN A 35 -13.60 18.78 14.64
C GLN A 35 -12.32 18.38 13.89
N ALA A 36 -11.47 17.57 14.51
CA ALA A 36 -10.28 17.03 13.85
C ALA A 36 -10.66 16.19 12.62
N HIS A 37 -11.71 15.38 12.72
CA HIS A 37 -12.22 14.60 11.60
C HIS A 37 -12.68 15.49 10.44
N ALA A 38 -13.47 16.52 10.70
CA ALA A 38 -13.95 17.44 9.68
C ALA A 38 -12.81 18.20 8.96
N ILE A 39 -11.75 18.55 9.70
CA ILE A 39 -10.53 19.15 9.10
C ILE A 39 -9.85 18.16 8.17
N TYR A 40 -9.72 16.90 8.58
CA TYR A 40 -9.11 15.86 7.76
C TYR A 40 -9.92 15.57 6.49
N GLU A 41 -11.24 15.47 6.58
CA GLU A 41 -12.11 15.32 5.40
C GLU A 41 -11.97 16.49 4.43
N SER A 42 -11.92 17.72 4.94
CA SER A 42 -11.70 18.92 4.12
C SER A 42 -10.36 18.88 3.39
N TYR A 43 -9.32 18.36 4.03
CA TYR A 43 -8.03 18.13 3.40
C TYR A 43 -8.12 17.09 2.27
N LEU A 44 -8.78 15.95 2.50
CA LEU A 44 -8.94 14.91 1.47
C LEU A 44 -9.75 15.39 0.26
N MET A 45 -10.77 16.22 0.49
CA MET A 45 -11.52 16.86 -0.61
C MET A 45 -10.59 17.72 -1.46
N ARG A 46 -9.76 18.55 -0.82
CA ARG A 46 -8.79 19.41 -1.50
C ARG A 46 -7.74 18.61 -2.28
N VAL A 47 -7.24 17.51 -1.75
CA VAL A 47 -6.34 16.59 -2.49
C VAL A 47 -7.01 16.10 -3.77
N GLY A 48 -8.29 15.75 -3.70
CA GLY A 48 -9.09 15.37 -4.86
C GLY A 48 -9.27 16.51 -5.86
N ASP A 49 -9.62 17.71 -5.39
CA ASP A 49 -9.87 18.90 -6.22
C ASP A 49 -8.60 19.39 -6.94
N GLU A 50 -7.44 19.30 -6.28
CA GLU A 50 -6.14 19.62 -6.86
C GLU A 50 -5.65 18.54 -7.85
N ASN A 51 -6.33 17.39 -7.91
CA ASN A 51 -6.02 16.28 -8.82
C ASN A 51 -4.56 15.81 -8.72
N LEU A 52 -4.04 15.71 -7.50
CA LEU A 52 -2.61 15.44 -7.24
C LEU A 52 -2.15 14.08 -7.78
N LEU A 53 -3.05 13.08 -7.79
CA LEU A 53 -2.75 11.75 -8.33
C LEU A 53 -2.37 11.78 -9.81
N ASP A 54 -3.04 12.61 -10.62
CA ASP A 54 -2.75 12.76 -12.05
C ASP A 54 -1.44 13.53 -12.31
N GLN A 55 -0.94 14.26 -11.31
CA GLN A 55 0.30 15.03 -11.40
C GLN A 55 1.56 14.22 -11.06
N VAL A 56 1.41 12.96 -10.61
CA VAL A 56 2.54 12.09 -10.26
C VAL A 56 3.41 11.86 -11.51
N PRO A 57 4.72 12.18 -11.47
CA PRO A 57 5.61 11.92 -12.60
C PRO A 57 5.70 10.43 -12.91
N ARG A 58 5.54 10.10 -14.21
CA ARG A 58 5.62 8.71 -14.70
C ARG A 58 6.77 8.52 -15.66
N LEU A 59 7.61 7.55 -15.37
CA LEU A 59 8.78 7.22 -16.18
C LEU A 59 8.46 6.14 -17.21
N PRO A 60 9.00 6.23 -18.43
CA PRO A 60 8.91 5.14 -19.40
C PRO A 60 9.74 3.94 -18.93
N SER A 61 9.37 2.75 -19.42
CA SER A 61 10.06 1.49 -19.16
C SER A 61 9.97 0.61 -20.41
N ASP A 62 11.01 -0.18 -20.66
CA ASP A 62 11.02 -1.17 -21.76
C ASP A 62 10.12 -2.37 -21.46
N VAL A 63 9.86 -2.63 -20.16
CA VAL A 63 8.91 -3.65 -19.69
C VAL A 63 7.64 -3.00 -19.14
N LYS A 64 6.52 -3.69 -19.28
CA LYS A 64 5.18 -3.18 -18.94
C LYS A 64 4.49 -4.06 -17.90
N TYR A 65 3.66 -3.42 -17.08
CA TYR A 65 2.73 -4.13 -16.22
C TYR A 65 1.59 -4.72 -17.04
N VAL A 66 1.20 -5.95 -16.74
CA VAL A 66 0.18 -6.71 -17.47
C VAL A 66 -1.07 -7.03 -16.63
N GLY A 67 -1.01 -6.79 -15.32
CA GLY A 67 -2.07 -7.07 -14.36
C GLY A 67 -2.05 -8.50 -13.84
N SER A 68 -2.49 -8.68 -12.59
CA SER A 68 -2.48 -9.98 -11.90
C SER A 68 -3.27 -11.05 -12.64
N GLU A 69 -4.36 -10.68 -13.34
CA GLU A 69 -5.19 -11.62 -14.09
C GLU A 69 -4.41 -12.35 -15.18
N ALA A 70 -3.39 -11.71 -15.77
CA ALA A 70 -2.55 -12.33 -16.80
C ALA A 70 -1.71 -13.50 -16.24
N CYS A 71 -1.47 -13.54 -14.93
CA CYS A 71 -0.68 -14.57 -14.25
C CYS A 71 -1.49 -15.84 -13.95
N ARG A 72 -2.83 -15.71 -13.82
CA ARG A 72 -3.73 -16.74 -13.27
C ARG A 72 -3.67 -18.09 -14.00
N SER A 73 -3.61 -18.08 -15.33
CA SER A 73 -3.70 -19.31 -16.12
C SER A 73 -2.50 -20.23 -15.95
N CYS A 74 -1.32 -19.68 -15.65
CA CYS A 74 -0.09 -20.42 -15.40
C CYS A 74 0.19 -20.64 -13.91
N HIS A 75 -0.23 -19.70 -13.05
CA HIS A 75 0.05 -19.69 -11.61
C HIS A 75 -1.23 -19.77 -10.77
N VAL A 76 -1.97 -20.88 -10.92
CA VAL A 76 -3.28 -21.05 -10.27
C VAL A 76 -3.19 -21.04 -8.74
N ASP A 77 -2.21 -21.72 -8.17
CA ASP A 77 -2.05 -21.81 -6.71
C ASP A 77 -1.65 -20.45 -6.10
N ALA A 78 -0.71 -19.75 -6.75
CA ALA A 78 -0.30 -18.41 -6.34
C ALA A 78 -1.46 -17.40 -6.47
N TRP A 79 -2.26 -17.52 -7.53
CA TRP A 79 -3.45 -16.72 -7.72
C TRP A 79 -4.44 -16.92 -6.56
N ASP A 80 -4.70 -18.18 -6.18
CA ASP A 80 -5.60 -18.49 -5.06
C ASP A 80 -5.11 -17.85 -3.75
N VAL A 81 -3.82 -17.98 -3.44
CA VAL A 81 -3.19 -17.32 -2.27
C VAL A 81 -3.36 -15.80 -2.34
N TRP A 82 -3.07 -15.17 -3.48
CA TRP A 82 -3.17 -13.73 -3.64
C TRP A 82 -4.61 -13.23 -3.45
N THR A 83 -5.60 -13.88 -4.07
CA THR A 83 -7.01 -13.44 -3.99
C THR A 83 -7.60 -13.45 -2.58
N HIS A 84 -7.04 -14.25 -1.67
CA HIS A 84 -7.45 -14.31 -0.27
C HIS A 84 -6.59 -13.44 0.67
N SER A 85 -5.67 -12.64 0.11
CA SER A 85 -4.77 -11.79 0.88
C SER A 85 -5.29 -10.35 0.99
N ALA A 86 -4.86 -9.63 2.03
CA ALA A 86 -5.17 -8.20 2.18
C ALA A 86 -4.61 -7.35 1.02
N HIS A 87 -3.58 -7.84 0.31
CA HIS A 87 -3.03 -7.16 -0.86
C HIS A 87 -4.03 -7.09 -2.01
N ALA A 88 -4.90 -8.09 -2.20
CA ALA A 88 -5.95 -8.08 -3.21
C ALA A 88 -7.14 -7.17 -2.86
N GLU A 89 -7.21 -6.65 -1.64
CA GLU A 89 -8.25 -5.72 -1.18
C GLU A 89 -7.70 -4.30 -0.96
N ALA A 90 -6.42 -4.06 -1.26
CA ALA A 90 -5.71 -2.85 -0.88
C ALA A 90 -6.37 -1.57 -1.42
N TYR A 91 -6.85 -1.54 -2.66
CA TYR A 91 -7.47 -0.33 -3.19
C TYR A 91 -8.82 -0.03 -2.50
N ALA A 92 -9.58 -1.08 -2.16
CA ALA A 92 -10.87 -0.93 -1.48
C ALA A 92 -10.71 -0.26 -0.11
N THR A 93 -9.60 -0.50 0.59
CA THR A 93 -9.32 0.20 1.86
C THR A 93 -9.18 1.71 1.65
N LEU A 94 -8.56 2.14 0.55
CA LEU A 94 -8.45 3.58 0.23
C LEU A 94 -9.80 4.20 -0.15
N GLU A 95 -10.68 3.45 -0.82
CA GLU A 95 -12.04 3.91 -1.10
C GLU A 95 -12.81 4.13 0.21
N SER A 96 -12.69 3.20 1.16
CA SER A 96 -13.39 3.27 2.46
C SER A 96 -12.99 4.45 3.33
N THR A 97 -11.77 4.98 3.16
CA THR A 97 -11.25 6.12 3.94
C THR A 97 -11.09 7.39 3.10
N MET A 98 -11.59 7.41 1.86
CA MET A 98 -11.46 8.52 0.90
C MET A 98 -10.02 8.88 0.49
N ASN A 99 -9.04 8.02 0.76
CA ASN A 99 -7.63 8.22 0.41
C ASN A 99 -7.26 7.78 -1.02
N HIS A 100 -8.21 7.26 -1.80
CA HIS A 100 -8.00 6.72 -3.15
C HIS A 100 -7.57 7.77 -4.20
N ARG A 101 -7.53 9.05 -3.83
CA ARG A 101 -7.02 10.17 -4.65
C ARG A 101 -5.70 10.75 -4.14
N ASP A 102 -5.23 10.29 -2.99
CA ASP A 102 -3.97 10.75 -2.41
C ASP A 102 -2.81 9.93 -2.97
N PRO A 103 -1.88 10.53 -3.74
CA PRO A 103 -0.75 9.80 -4.31
C PRO A 103 0.16 9.15 -3.26
N GLU A 104 0.24 9.68 -2.04
CA GLU A 104 1.03 9.08 -0.95
C GLU A 104 0.42 7.75 -0.49
N CYS A 105 -0.91 7.65 -0.51
CA CYS A 105 -1.63 6.43 -0.18
C CYS A 105 -1.67 5.47 -1.37
N VAL A 106 -1.99 5.98 -2.56
CA VAL A 106 -2.17 5.17 -3.77
C VAL A 106 -0.87 4.45 -4.14
N GLY A 107 0.30 5.08 -3.93
CA GLY A 107 1.60 4.50 -4.29
C GLY A 107 1.87 3.11 -3.71
N CYS A 108 1.34 2.80 -2.52
CA CYS A 108 1.51 1.50 -1.86
C CYS A 108 0.34 0.52 -2.07
N HIS A 109 -0.76 0.96 -2.72
CA HIS A 109 -2.02 0.22 -2.81
C HIS A 109 -2.39 -0.16 -4.25
N VAL A 110 -1.50 0.10 -5.21
CA VAL A 110 -1.67 -0.21 -6.64
C VAL A 110 -0.36 -0.69 -7.25
N VAL A 111 -0.43 -1.15 -8.50
CA VAL A 111 0.75 -1.56 -9.26
C VAL A 111 1.34 -0.38 -10.05
N GLY A 112 2.58 -0.01 -9.75
CA GLY A 112 3.43 0.76 -10.67
C GLY A 112 3.07 2.24 -10.87
N LEU A 113 2.54 2.95 -9.87
CA LEU A 113 2.05 4.34 -9.98
C LEU A 113 3.00 5.32 -10.72
N THR A 114 4.32 5.14 -10.55
CA THR A 114 5.36 6.01 -11.11
C THR A 114 5.88 5.55 -12.49
N THR A 115 5.24 4.57 -13.13
CA THR A 115 5.59 4.07 -14.46
C THR A 115 4.47 4.38 -15.45
N VAL A 116 4.80 4.71 -16.70
CA VAL A 116 3.81 5.02 -17.75
C VAL A 116 2.82 3.88 -17.98
N SER A 117 3.26 2.62 -17.86
CA SER A 117 2.41 1.43 -17.99
C SER A 117 1.68 1.02 -16.71
N GLY A 118 1.85 1.75 -15.60
CA GLY A 118 1.28 1.42 -14.30
C GLY A 118 -0.13 1.93 -14.09
N PHE A 119 -0.60 1.85 -12.85
CA PHE A 119 -1.92 2.32 -12.45
C PHE A 119 -2.12 3.81 -12.76
N ILE A 120 -3.25 4.12 -13.39
CA ILE A 120 -3.70 5.49 -13.69
C ILE A 120 -4.92 5.83 -12.86
N SER A 121 -5.97 5.01 -12.98
CA SER A 121 -7.20 5.11 -12.21
C SER A 121 -7.92 3.77 -12.27
N LYS A 122 -8.91 3.56 -11.38
CA LYS A 122 -9.74 2.35 -11.37
C LYS A 122 -10.45 2.14 -12.71
N GLU A 123 -10.80 3.21 -13.42
CA GLU A 123 -11.51 3.17 -14.70
C GLU A 123 -10.59 2.91 -15.88
N LYS A 124 -9.38 3.50 -15.87
CA LYS A 124 -8.43 3.39 -16.99
C LYS A 124 -7.59 2.11 -16.93
N THR A 125 -7.22 1.68 -15.73
CA THR A 125 -6.34 0.53 -15.48
C THR A 125 -6.88 -0.35 -14.36
N PRO A 126 -8.09 -0.93 -14.51
CA PRO A 126 -8.72 -1.73 -13.46
C PRO A 126 -7.92 -2.97 -13.07
N SER A 127 -7.09 -3.52 -13.96
CA SER A 127 -6.25 -4.70 -13.68
C SER A 127 -4.97 -4.38 -12.89
N LEU A 128 -4.68 -3.09 -12.66
CA LEU A 128 -3.51 -2.62 -11.90
C LEU A 128 -3.90 -2.02 -10.56
N LYS A 129 -5.20 -2.08 -10.22
CA LYS A 129 -5.70 -1.77 -8.88
C LYS A 129 -5.24 -2.88 -7.91
N ASP A 130 -5.16 -2.56 -6.64
CA ASP A 130 -4.67 -3.45 -5.57
C ASP A 130 -3.16 -3.73 -5.63
N VAL A 131 -2.60 -4.31 -4.57
CA VAL A 131 -1.20 -4.76 -4.56
C VAL A 131 -1.14 -6.10 -5.29
N GLY A 132 -0.88 -6.04 -6.59
CA GLY A 132 -0.89 -7.19 -7.50
C GLY A 132 0.39 -8.02 -7.49
N CYS A 133 0.42 -9.08 -8.30
CA CYS A 133 1.59 -9.96 -8.46
C CYS A 133 2.86 -9.16 -8.79
N GLU A 134 2.70 -8.16 -9.64
CA GLU A 134 3.79 -7.36 -10.18
C GLU A 134 4.33 -6.31 -9.20
N SER A 135 3.65 -6.06 -8.06
CA SER A 135 4.19 -5.22 -6.98
C SER A 135 5.39 -5.87 -6.30
N CYS A 136 5.47 -7.20 -6.28
CA CYS A 136 6.60 -7.95 -5.71
C CYS A 136 7.51 -8.56 -6.78
N HIS A 137 6.93 -9.08 -7.86
CA HIS A 137 7.68 -9.79 -8.90
C HIS A 137 8.19 -8.88 -10.03
N GLY A 138 7.74 -7.62 -10.07
CA GLY A 138 8.04 -6.66 -11.14
C GLY A 138 7.15 -6.80 -12.37
N PRO A 139 7.37 -5.99 -13.42
CA PRO A 139 6.54 -5.98 -14.63
C PRO A 139 6.64 -7.30 -15.43
N GLY A 140 5.50 -7.89 -15.78
CA GLY A 140 5.39 -9.23 -16.35
C GLY A 140 5.41 -9.33 -17.87
N SER A 141 5.50 -8.22 -18.62
CA SER A 141 5.36 -8.22 -20.09
C SER A 141 6.29 -9.20 -20.82
N ASP A 142 7.53 -9.33 -20.36
CA ASP A 142 8.51 -10.23 -20.98
C ASP A 142 8.29 -11.66 -20.53
N HIS A 143 7.88 -11.85 -19.26
CA HIS A 143 7.64 -13.16 -18.68
C HIS A 143 6.47 -13.88 -19.36
N ILE A 144 5.37 -13.17 -19.65
CA ILE A 144 4.22 -13.79 -20.32
C ILE A 144 4.53 -14.23 -21.77
N ILE A 145 5.51 -13.59 -22.42
CA ILE A 145 5.98 -13.96 -23.76
C ILE A 145 7.00 -15.11 -23.66
N LYS A 146 7.90 -15.04 -22.67
CA LYS A 146 9.00 -15.97 -22.47
C LYS A 146 9.03 -16.46 -21.01
N PRO A 147 8.18 -17.44 -20.66
CA PRO A 147 8.00 -17.89 -19.27
C PRO A 147 9.19 -18.66 -18.69
N THR A 148 10.26 -18.85 -19.46
CA THR A 148 11.50 -19.48 -18.99
C THR A 148 12.30 -18.60 -18.02
N VAL A 149 11.99 -17.29 -17.95
CA VAL A 149 12.63 -16.36 -17.02
C VAL A 149 11.81 -16.31 -15.73
N SER A 150 12.37 -16.80 -14.63
CA SER A 150 11.74 -16.73 -13.32
C SER A 150 11.70 -15.28 -12.82
N MET A 151 10.52 -14.84 -12.38
CA MET A 151 10.34 -13.56 -11.69
C MET A 151 10.52 -13.79 -10.19
N LYS A 152 11.48 -13.08 -9.58
CA LYS A 152 11.78 -13.24 -8.15
C LYS A 152 11.10 -12.13 -7.35
N ALA A 153 10.56 -12.51 -6.19
CA ALA A 153 10.19 -11.59 -5.13
C ALA A 153 11.13 -11.81 -3.94
N GLY A 154 11.53 -10.73 -3.28
CA GLY A 154 12.39 -10.76 -2.10
C GLY A 154 12.02 -9.66 -1.10
N PRO A 155 12.70 -9.64 0.07
CA PRO A 155 12.42 -8.68 1.14
C PRO A 155 12.41 -7.21 0.67
N GLU A 156 13.25 -6.87 -0.29
CA GLU A 156 13.33 -5.53 -0.88
C GLU A 156 12.01 -5.05 -1.46
N SER A 157 11.21 -5.94 -2.05
CA SER A 157 9.92 -5.59 -2.62
C SER A 157 8.90 -5.21 -1.54
N CYS A 158 8.95 -5.89 -0.39
CA CYS A 158 8.07 -5.60 0.74
C CYS A 158 8.37 -4.23 1.36
N LEU A 159 9.66 -3.89 1.46
CA LEU A 159 10.14 -2.68 2.14
C LEU A 159 9.87 -1.38 1.35
N THR A 160 9.33 -1.48 0.13
CA THR A 160 8.82 -0.31 -0.61
C THR A 160 7.60 0.31 0.09
N CYS A 161 6.80 -0.51 0.77
CA CYS A 161 5.55 -0.09 1.42
C CYS A 161 5.60 -0.35 2.94
N HIS A 162 6.14 -1.50 3.36
CA HIS A 162 6.24 -1.88 4.77
C HIS A 162 7.46 -1.24 5.45
N VAL A 163 7.33 0.05 5.74
CA VAL A 163 8.28 0.83 6.54
C VAL A 163 7.69 1.14 7.92
N PRO A 164 8.50 1.50 8.93
CA PRO A 164 8.02 1.76 10.29
C PRO A 164 6.84 2.74 10.38
N ASP A 165 6.81 3.74 9.49
CA ASP A 165 5.77 4.78 9.49
C ASP A 165 4.42 4.29 8.95
N HIS A 166 4.41 3.30 8.06
CA HIS A 166 3.19 2.80 7.39
C HIS A 166 2.74 1.43 7.89
N SER A 167 3.68 0.63 8.40
CA SER A 167 3.42 -0.74 8.87
C SER A 167 4.22 -1.03 10.14
N PRO A 168 3.92 -0.33 11.25
CA PRO A 168 4.56 -0.59 12.53
C PRO A 168 4.31 -2.05 12.95
N GLY A 169 5.37 -2.75 13.34
CA GLY A 169 5.32 -4.18 13.66
C GLY A 169 5.47 -5.12 12.47
N PHE A 170 5.79 -4.61 11.27
CA PHE A 170 6.17 -5.47 10.16
C PHE A 170 7.38 -6.33 10.51
N THR A 171 7.27 -7.64 10.31
CA THR A 171 8.39 -8.56 10.29
C THR A 171 8.32 -9.37 8.99
N PHE A 172 9.43 -9.40 8.24
CA PHE A 172 9.43 -10.09 6.95
C PHE A 172 9.03 -11.57 7.09
N ALA A 173 9.59 -12.26 8.07
CA ALA A 173 9.33 -13.68 8.27
C ALA A 173 7.85 -14.00 8.52
N GLU A 174 7.17 -13.26 9.40
CA GLU A 174 5.77 -13.56 9.74
C GLU A 174 4.80 -13.12 8.64
N TYR A 175 5.11 -12.03 7.94
CA TYR A 175 4.26 -11.54 6.84
C TYR A 175 4.43 -12.40 5.59
N TRP A 176 5.64 -12.89 5.32
CA TRP A 176 5.92 -13.77 4.18
C TRP A 176 5.11 -15.06 4.24
N GLU A 177 4.96 -15.65 5.44
CA GLU A 177 4.19 -16.89 5.60
C GLU A 177 2.71 -16.76 5.21
N LYS A 178 2.16 -15.54 5.17
CA LYS A 178 0.76 -15.29 4.77
C LYS A 178 0.54 -15.32 3.26
N ILE A 179 1.59 -15.13 2.47
CA ILE A 179 1.49 -14.92 1.02
C ILE A 179 2.43 -15.80 0.18
N ARG A 180 3.34 -16.54 0.83
CA ARG A 180 4.26 -17.48 0.16
C ARG A 180 3.49 -18.52 -0.64
N HIS A 181 4.03 -18.85 -1.82
CA HIS A 181 3.51 -19.84 -2.75
C HIS A 181 4.65 -20.46 -3.55
#